data_AF-A0A3N4IJU9-F1
#
_entry.id   AF-A0A3N4IJU9-F1
#
_cell.length_a   1.000
_cell.length_b   1.000
_cell.length_c   1.000
_cell.angle_alpha   90.00
_cell.angle_beta   90.00
_cell.angle_gamma   90.00
#
_symmetry.space_group_name_H-M   'P 1'
#
loop_
_entity.id
_entity.type
_entity.pdbx_description
1 polymer ?
#
loop_
_entity_poly.entity_id
_entity_poly.type
_entity_poly.pdbx_seq_one_letter_code
_entity_poly.pdbx_strand_id
1 'polypeptide(L)'
;MKSSFFAIGTLLAAFIPSVLAQDAISVLRANNLNIFADKLEAEPFLQGIINGRDDVQLYAVPDDVYLSGDCAPPALPSGPQRRQSRVDPRMASQTAKKPPQPLSKRTDRRRPPKGKGPKKPSTPLPPSNFEELISVIDETFPGGYANLGPDQPQRFISNLAGSFGPGATTFRQVTTGGGDVVRTIGGPFKYNKGIIYVVNTCFTLPQPLSTTFTNSPIASIFAEAVTDSGRLSFFESTPGLTVLAPVDPPAGSPRPIYNPDDYTIVGLLYVTQLYPGETYTTLSGRTVSVEFDPATGARSINGVLIEKGNVPVQNGVLHFLAGDIWDDTPTE
;
A
#
# COMPACT_ATOMS: atom_id res chain seq x y z
N MET A 1 44.51 -36.68 55.14
CA MET A 1 43.04 -36.69 55.21
C MET A 1 42.51 -35.83 54.07
N LYS A 2 41.82 -36.43 53.09
CA LYS A 2 41.24 -35.74 51.93
C LYS A 2 39.75 -35.54 52.21
N SER A 3 39.32 -34.30 52.40
CA SER A 3 37.92 -33.92 52.60
C SER A 3 37.32 -33.50 51.26
N SER A 4 36.49 -34.38 50.69
CA SER A 4 35.66 -34.09 49.53
C SER A 4 34.38 -33.40 49.98
N PHE A 5 34.17 -32.14 49.57
CA PHE A 5 32.89 -31.46 49.68
C PHE A 5 32.05 -31.76 48.44
N PHE A 6 30.94 -32.49 48.62
CA PHE A 6 29.88 -32.62 47.63
C PHE A 6 28.98 -31.38 47.73
N ALA A 7 29.08 -30.48 46.75
CA ALA A 7 28.12 -29.40 46.58
C ALA A 7 26.87 -29.96 45.89
N ILE A 8 25.76 -30.03 46.63
CA ILE A 8 24.44 -30.34 46.08
C ILE A 8 23.98 -29.10 45.30
N GLY A 9 24.13 -29.15 43.97
CA GLY A 9 23.57 -28.15 43.07
C GLY A 9 22.05 -28.28 43.04
N THR A 10 21.36 -27.36 43.71
CA THR A 10 19.92 -27.19 43.55
C THR A 10 19.66 -26.62 42.15
N LEU A 11 19.22 -27.49 41.24
CA LEU A 11 18.74 -27.08 39.92
C LEU A 11 17.42 -26.33 40.12
N LEU A 12 17.47 -25.01 40.27
CA LEU A 12 16.28 -24.16 40.21
C LEU A 12 15.75 -24.25 38.77
N ALA A 13 14.71 -25.05 38.56
CA ALA A 13 13.93 -24.99 37.33
C ALA A 13 13.31 -23.59 37.29
N ALA A 14 13.90 -22.69 36.51
CA ALA A 14 13.28 -21.43 36.17
C ALA A 14 11.97 -21.77 35.46
N PHE A 15 10.85 -21.66 36.18
CA PHE A 15 9.54 -21.50 35.57
C PHE A 15 9.65 -20.27 34.68
N ILE A 16 9.87 -20.48 33.38
CA ILE A 16 9.56 -19.46 32.39
C ILE A 16 8.04 -19.33 32.52
N PRO A 17 7.49 -18.23 33.07
CA PRO A 17 6.05 -18.07 33.09
C PRO A 17 5.63 -18.19 31.63
N SER A 18 4.74 -19.16 31.35
CA SER A 18 4.03 -19.22 30.10
C SER A 18 3.57 -17.80 29.83
N VAL A 19 4.12 -17.17 28.79
CA VAL A 19 3.73 -15.82 28.39
C VAL A 19 2.25 -15.96 28.10
N LEU A 20 1.42 -15.60 29.08
CA LEU A 20 -0.02 -15.73 28.97
C LEU A 20 -0.38 -14.97 27.72
N ALA A 21 -1.14 -15.65 26.88
CA ALA A 21 -1.55 -15.14 25.61
C ALA A 21 -2.33 -13.83 25.87
N GLN A 22 -1.69 -12.65 25.69
CA GLN A 22 -2.33 -11.35 25.88
C GLN A 22 -3.20 -10.98 24.67
N ASP A 23 -4.44 -10.59 24.92
CA ASP A 23 -5.33 -10.04 23.90
C ASP A 23 -4.88 -8.63 23.45
N ALA A 24 -5.40 -8.17 22.31
CA ALA A 24 -4.99 -6.89 21.73
C ALA A 24 -5.29 -5.70 22.65
N ILE A 25 -6.44 -5.67 23.32
CA ILE A 25 -6.88 -4.56 24.19
C ILE A 25 -5.95 -4.44 25.39
N SER A 26 -5.60 -5.57 26.02
CA SER A 26 -4.63 -5.59 27.12
C SER A 26 -3.26 -5.06 26.70
N VAL A 27 -2.76 -5.47 25.52
CA VAL A 27 -1.47 -4.98 24.99
C VAL A 27 -1.52 -3.48 24.69
N LEU A 28 -2.62 -2.97 24.14
CA LEU A 28 -2.80 -1.53 23.88
C LEU A 28 -2.74 -0.71 25.19
N ARG A 29 -3.51 -1.12 26.21
CA ARG A 29 -3.54 -0.44 27.52
C ARG A 29 -2.19 -0.48 28.22
N ALA A 30 -1.48 -1.61 28.16
CA ALA A 30 -0.13 -1.74 28.71
C ALA A 30 0.91 -0.79 28.06
N ASN A 31 0.61 -0.25 26.87
CA ASN A 31 1.47 0.67 26.13
C ASN A 31 0.91 2.11 26.08
N ASN A 32 0.00 2.48 26.98
CA ASN A 32 -0.62 3.82 27.06
C ASN A 32 -1.37 4.23 25.79
N LEU A 33 -2.02 3.28 25.11
CA LEU A 33 -2.88 3.51 23.94
C LEU A 33 -4.34 3.35 24.35
N ASN A 34 -4.75 4.03 25.42
CA ASN A 34 -6.03 3.78 26.10
C ASN A 34 -7.21 4.22 25.24
N ILE A 35 -7.12 5.37 24.58
CA ILE A 35 -8.20 5.89 23.73
C ILE A 35 -8.42 4.98 22.53
N PHE A 36 -7.35 4.49 21.91
CA PHE A 36 -7.45 3.52 20.83
C PHE A 36 -8.06 2.20 21.32
N ALA A 37 -7.63 1.71 22.48
CA ALA A 37 -8.16 0.50 23.10
C ALA A 37 -9.67 0.61 23.36
N ASP A 38 -10.11 1.71 23.97
CA ASP A 38 -11.53 1.93 24.30
C ASP A 38 -12.40 2.04 23.04
N LYS A 39 -11.92 2.73 21.99
CA LYS A 39 -12.59 2.76 20.69
C LYS A 39 -12.70 1.38 20.05
N LEU A 40 -11.63 0.58 20.13
CA LEU A 40 -11.63 -0.76 19.57
C LEU A 40 -12.55 -1.71 20.35
N GLU A 41 -12.59 -1.59 21.68
CA GLU A 41 -13.50 -2.33 22.56
C GLU A 41 -14.97 -1.96 22.30
N ALA A 42 -15.25 -0.75 21.82
CA ALA A 42 -16.59 -0.32 21.42
C ALA A 42 -17.04 -0.83 20.04
N GLU A 43 -16.17 -1.52 19.27
CA GLU A 43 -16.44 -1.98 17.90
C GLU A 43 -16.45 -3.53 17.80
N PRO A 44 -17.58 -4.20 18.09
CA PRO A 44 -17.66 -5.67 18.11
C PRO A 44 -17.26 -6.34 16.79
N PHE A 45 -17.57 -5.70 15.67
CA PHE A 45 -17.19 -6.19 14.34
C PHE A 45 -15.67 -6.32 14.19
N LEU A 46 -14.92 -5.27 14.57
CA LEU A 46 -13.46 -5.26 14.50
C LEU A 46 -12.86 -6.26 15.48
N GLN A 47 -13.42 -6.39 16.69
CA GLN A 47 -12.99 -7.41 17.64
C GLN A 47 -13.16 -8.83 17.10
N GLY A 48 -14.25 -9.11 16.39
CA GLY A 48 -14.46 -10.39 15.72
C GLY A 48 -13.34 -10.72 14.73
N ILE A 49 -12.92 -9.74 13.92
CA ILE A 49 -11.80 -9.89 12.97
C ILE A 49 -10.48 -10.12 13.70
N ILE A 50 -10.18 -9.29 14.70
CA ILE A 50 -8.91 -9.30 15.45
C ILE A 50 -8.72 -10.61 16.22
N ASN A 51 -9.80 -11.14 16.80
CA ASN A 51 -9.75 -12.37 17.57
C ASN A 51 -9.87 -13.63 16.69
N GLY A 52 -10.42 -13.50 15.48
CA GLY A 52 -10.68 -14.61 14.56
C GLY A 52 -9.54 -14.97 13.61
N ARG A 53 -8.50 -14.14 13.51
CA ARG A 53 -7.42 -14.27 12.51
C ARG A 53 -6.04 -14.21 13.17
N ASP A 54 -5.05 -14.91 12.62
CA ASP A 54 -3.68 -14.98 13.17
C ASP A 54 -2.67 -14.04 12.46
N ASP A 55 -3.16 -13.22 11.52
CA ASP A 55 -2.36 -12.41 10.60
C ASP A 55 -2.65 -10.90 10.71
N VAL A 56 -3.26 -10.46 11.80
CA VAL A 56 -3.76 -9.08 11.91
C VAL A 56 -2.66 -8.13 12.35
N GLN A 57 -2.55 -7.00 11.65
CA GLN A 57 -1.70 -5.89 12.02
C GLN A 57 -2.57 -4.72 12.48
N LEU A 58 -2.35 -4.24 13.70
CA LEU A 58 -3.01 -3.07 14.24
C LEU A 58 -2.08 -1.86 14.16
N TYR A 59 -2.60 -0.74 13.65
CA TYR A 59 -1.89 0.53 13.60
C TYR A 59 -2.58 1.49 14.55
N ALA A 60 -2.06 1.58 15.77
CA ALA A 60 -2.62 2.37 16.84
C ALA A 60 -1.95 3.75 16.91
N VAL A 61 -2.75 4.76 17.21
CA VAL A 61 -2.29 6.15 17.34
C VAL A 61 -2.20 6.48 18.84
N PRO A 62 -1.15 7.20 19.30
CA PRO A 62 -1.05 7.68 20.67
C PRO A 62 -2.26 8.49 21.14
N ASP A 63 -2.54 8.45 22.44
CA ASP A 63 -3.67 9.14 23.05
C ASP A 63 -3.63 10.67 22.82
N ASP A 64 -2.44 11.28 22.85
CA ASP A 64 -2.25 12.72 22.60
C ASP A 64 -2.58 13.13 21.15
N VAL A 65 -2.24 12.29 20.17
CA VAL A 65 -2.59 12.51 18.75
C VAL A 65 -4.09 12.32 18.51
N TYR A 66 -4.77 11.45 19.27
CA TYR A 66 -6.24 11.39 19.22
C TYR A 66 -6.89 12.66 19.76
N LEU A 67 -6.36 13.19 20.86
CA LEU A 67 -6.92 14.35 21.56
C LEU A 67 -6.68 15.67 20.81
N SER A 68 -5.69 15.74 19.92
CA SER A 68 -5.46 16.93 19.08
C SER A 68 -6.56 17.16 18.05
N GLY A 69 -7.39 16.14 17.76
CA GLY A 69 -8.45 16.21 16.75
C GLY A 69 -7.97 15.87 15.33
N ASP A 70 -6.68 15.57 15.14
CA ASP A 70 -6.09 15.22 13.83
C ASP A 70 -6.66 13.90 13.25
N CYS A 71 -7.33 13.13 14.10
CA CYS A 71 -7.97 11.86 13.76
C CYS A 71 -9.46 11.97 13.41
N ALA A 72 -10.00 13.18 13.28
CA ALA A 72 -11.39 13.36 12.87
C ALA A 72 -11.56 12.87 11.42
N PRO A 73 -12.47 11.91 11.14
CA PRO A 73 -12.74 11.55 9.76
C PRO A 73 -13.25 12.79 9.01
N PRO A 74 -12.91 12.95 7.71
CA PRO A 74 -13.51 14.01 6.92
C PRO A 74 -15.04 13.86 6.98
N ALA A 75 -15.75 14.98 7.09
CA ALA A 75 -17.20 14.96 7.09
C ALA A 75 -17.68 14.18 5.85
N LEU A 76 -18.46 13.12 6.07
CA LEU A 76 -19.04 12.36 4.97
C LEU A 76 -19.79 13.34 4.05
N PRO A 77 -19.60 13.28 2.72
CA PRO A 77 -20.38 14.09 1.82
C PRO A 77 -21.86 13.76 2.05
N SER A 78 -22.67 14.77 2.34
CA SER A 78 -24.10 14.63 2.69
C SER A 78 -24.99 14.26 1.47
N GLY A 79 -24.44 13.53 0.50
CA GLY A 79 -25.12 13.11 -0.70
C GLY A 79 -26.03 11.90 -0.48
N PRO A 80 -27.08 11.72 -1.30
CA PRO A 80 -27.92 10.54 -1.24
C PRO A 80 -27.07 9.29 -1.48
N GLN A 81 -27.07 8.35 -0.53
CA GLN A 81 -26.43 7.04 -0.68
C GLN A 81 -26.94 6.39 -1.96
N ARG A 82 -26.07 6.32 -2.97
CA ARG A 82 -26.45 5.92 -4.32
C ARG A 82 -26.74 4.43 -4.31
N ARG A 83 -27.99 4.04 -4.59
CA ARG A 83 -28.36 2.65 -4.88
C ARG A 83 -27.47 2.15 -6.02
N GLN A 84 -26.68 1.13 -5.75
CA GLN A 84 -25.76 0.51 -6.71
C GLN A 84 -26.53 0.10 -7.98
N SER A 85 -26.25 0.77 -9.08
CA SER A 85 -26.63 0.32 -10.43
C SER A 85 -25.81 -0.93 -10.76
N ARG A 86 -26.50 -2.01 -11.18
CA ARG A 86 -25.88 -3.27 -11.64
C ARG A 86 -24.75 -2.97 -12.63
N VAL A 87 -23.51 -3.26 -12.24
CA VAL A 87 -22.33 -3.19 -13.11
C VAL A 87 -22.37 -4.37 -14.08
N ASP A 88 -22.06 -4.12 -15.35
CA ASP A 88 -21.99 -5.13 -16.41
C ASP A 88 -20.80 -6.09 -16.16
N PRO A 89 -21.05 -7.41 -15.97
CA PRO A 89 -20.01 -8.38 -15.61
C PRO A 89 -18.93 -8.60 -16.69
N ARG A 90 -19.07 -8.01 -17.88
CA ARG A 90 -18.09 -8.17 -18.97
C ARG A 90 -16.80 -7.35 -18.78
N MET A 91 -16.79 -6.34 -17.90
CA MET A 91 -15.57 -5.53 -17.63
C MET A 91 -14.69 -6.10 -16.50
N ALA A 92 -15.22 -7.00 -15.65
CA ALA A 92 -14.51 -7.55 -14.49
C ALA A 92 -13.58 -8.76 -14.82
N SER A 93 -13.51 -9.19 -16.08
CA SER A 93 -12.88 -10.47 -16.46
C SER A 93 -11.36 -10.40 -16.75
N GLN A 94 -10.72 -9.23 -16.69
CA GLN A 94 -9.29 -9.11 -17.03
C GLN A 94 -8.33 -9.15 -15.83
N THR A 95 -8.81 -9.04 -14.59
CA THR A 95 -7.95 -8.72 -13.42
C THR A 95 -7.52 -9.91 -12.55
N ALA A 96 -7.77 -11.15 -12.95
CA ALA A 96 -7.33 -12.32 -12.18
C ALA A 96 -6.37 -13.23 -12.96
N LYS A 97 -5.33 -12.67 -13.61
CA LYS A 97 -4.11 -13.47 -13.78
C LYS A 97 -3.52 -13.66 -12.39
N LYS A 98 -3.65 -14.88 -11.87
CA LYS A 98 -2.90 -15.39 -10.72
C LYS A 98 -1.48 -14.79 -10.79
N PRO A 99 -0.94 -14.17 -9.73
CA PRO A 99 0.42 -13.61 -9.77
C PRO A 99 1.34 -14.66 -10.38
N PRO A 100 2.19 -14.31 -11.37
CA PRO A 100 3.16 -15.26 -11.87
C PRO A 100 3.88 -15.81 -10.65
N GLN A 101 3.79 -17.13 -10.44
CA GLN A 101 4.51 -17.75 -9.34
C GLN A 101 5.97 -17.32 -9.51
N PRO A 102 6.63 -16.78 -8.47
CA PRO A 102 8.05 -16.50 -8.55
C PRO A 102 8.71 -17.75 -9.10
N LEU A 103 9.51 -17.59 -10.16
CA LEU A 103 10.20 -18.66 -10.87
C LEU A 103 10.90 -19.57 -9.85
N SER A 104 10.17 -20.57 -9.35
CA SER A 104 10.75 -21.66 -8.59
C SER A 104 11.51 -22.43 -9.65
N LYS A 105 12.81 -22.12 -9.76
CA LYS A 105 13.70 -22.94 -10.57
C LYS A 105 13.67 -24.32 -9.95
N ARG A 106 12.80 -25.17 -10.50
CA ARG A 106 12.90 -26.61 -10.44
C ARG A 106 14.33 -26.90 -10.88
N THR A 107 15.16 -27.26 -9.91
CA THR A 107 16.56 -27.62 -10.14
C THR A 107 16.54 -28.93 -10.91
N ASP A 108 16.42 -28.85 -12.23
CA ASP A 108 16.77 -29.95 -13.11
C ASP A 108 18.26 -30.19 -12.91
N ARG A 109 18.56 -31.24 -12.16
CA ARG A 109 19.90 -31.84 -12.00
C ARG A 109 20.36 -32.39 -13.35
N ARG A 110 20.60 -31.53 -14.34
CA ARG A 110 21.42 -31.88 -15.50
C ARG A 110 22.83 -31.39 -15.25
N ARG A 111 23.75 -32.37 -15.15
CA ARG A 111 25.20 -32.20 -15.03
C ARG A 111 25.70 -31.08 -15.96
N PRO A 112 26.50 -30.13 -15.46
CA PRO A 112 27.09 -29.11 -16.31
C PRO A 112 28.24 -29.70 -17.16
N PRO A 113 28.36 -29.31 -18.44
CA PRO A 113 29.59 -29.53 -19.20
C PRO A 113 30.73 -28.68 -18.59
N LYS A 114 31.92 -29.30 -18.48
CA LYS A 114 33.16 -28.63 -18.04
C LYS A 114 33.57 -27.58 -19.09
N GLY A 115 33.29 -26.31 -18.86
CA GLY A 115 33.77 -25.26 -19.74
C GLY A 115 33.39 -23.85 -19.31
N LYS A 116 34.40 -23.08 -18.90
CA LYS A 116 34.41 -21.64 -18.57
C LYS A 116 33.62 -21.25 -17.31
N GLY A 117 34.33 -20.54 -16.43
CA GLY A 117 33.95 -20.29 -15.04
C GLY A 117 32.57 -19.65 -14.87
N PRO A 118 31.92 -19.90 -13.72
CA PRO A 118 30.59 -19.38 -13.45
C PRO A 118 30.65 -17.86 -13.44
N LYS A 119 30.01 -17.23 -14.44
CA LYS A 119 29.47 -15.89 -14.25
C LYS A 119 28.65 -15.96 -12.97
N LYS A 120 29.01 -15.16 -11.96
CA LYS A 120 28.23 -15.04 -10.72
C LYS A 120 26.75 -14.94 -11.14
N PRO A 121 25.86 -15.82 -10.64
CA PRO A 121 24.44 -15.64 -10.86
C PRO A 121 24.12 -14.21 -10.42
N SER A 122 23.56 -13.41 -11.33
CA SER A 122 23.03 -12.09 -11.00
C SER A 122 22.17 -12.30 -9.76
N THR A 123 22.56 -11.66 -8.65
CA THR A 123 21.79 -11.70 -7.41
C THR A 123 20.35 -11.36 -7.79
N PRO A 124 19.37 -12.23 -7.49
CA PRO A 124 17.98 -11.89 -7.77
C PRO A 124 17.71 -10.53 -7.14
N LEU A 125 17.05 -9.64 -7.89
CA LEU A 125 16.70 -8.30 -7.43
C LEU A 125 16.16 -8.40 -6.01
N PRO A 126 16.58 -7.51 -5.09
CA PRO A 126 16.01 -7.53 -3.75
C PRO A 126 14.48 -7.44 -3.91
N PRO A 127 13.72 -8.33 -3.25
CA PRO A 127 12.27 -8.20 -3.23
C PRO A 127 11.98 -6.77 -2.77
N SER A 128 11.21 -6.06 -3.59
CA SER A 128 10.72 -4.72 -3.28
C SER A 128 10.35 -4.67 -1.79
N ASN A 129 10.88 -3.69 -1.04
CA ASN A 129 10.55 -3.51 0.37
C ASN A 129 9.11 -3.00 0.59
N PHE A 130 8.33 -2.89 -0.48
CA PHE A 130 6.91 -2.60 -0.43
C PHE A 130 6.12 -3.86 -0.04
N GLU A 131 5.25 -3.71 0.96
CA GLU A 131 4.29 -4.68 1.45
C GLU A 131 2.89 -4.10 1.25
N GLU A 132 1.98 -4.90 0.69
CA GLU A 132 0.60 -4.50 0.54
C GLU A 132 -0.20 -4.86 1.80
N LEU A 133 -0.77 -3.85 2.43
CA LEU A 133 -1.61 -3.99 3.61
C LEU A 133 -3.08 -4.02 3.18
N ILE A 134 -3.71 -5.16 3.37
CA ILE A 134 -5.15 -5.34 3.10
C ILE A 134 -5.93 -4.83 4.31
N SER A 135 -6.74 -3.79 4.11
CA SER A 135 -7.56 -3.22 5.18
C SER A 135 -8.92 -3.93 5.31
N VAL A 136 -9.66 -3.60 6.36
CA VAL A 136 -11.06 -4.01 6.55
C VAL A 136 -12.07 -3.09 5.85
N ILE A 137 -11.58 -2.04 5.18
CA ILE A 137 -12.42 -1.06 4.51
C ILE A 137 -12.73 -1.60 3.12
N ASP A 138 -13.96 -2.00 2.87
CA ASP A 138 -14.44 -2.43 1.56
C ASP A 138 -15.75 -1.70 1.19
N GLU A 139 -16.43 -2.15 0.14
CA GLU A 139 -17.70 -1.56 -0.31
C GLU A 139 -18.84 -1.71 0.70
N THR A 140 -18.73 -2.67 1.64
CA THR A 140 -19.71 -2.90 2.71
C THR A 140 -19.40 -2.08 3.96
N PHE A 141 -18.19 -1.51 4.04
CA PHE A 141 -17.77 -0.69 5.17
C PHE A 141 -18.64 0.58 5.27
N PRO A 142 -19.20 0.90 6.45
CA PRO A 142 -20.04 2.08 6.63
C PRO A 142 -19.33 3.36 6.16
N GLY A 143 -19.97 4.09 5.24
CA GLY A 143 -19.45 5.35 4.68
C GLY A 143 -18.93 5.25 3.25
N GLY A 144 -18.81 4.05 2.67
CA GLY A 144 -18.54 3.88 1.24
C GLY A 144 -17.17 4.38 0.79
N TYR A 145 -16.16 4.31 1.67
CA TYR A 145 -14.81 4.84 1.43
C TYR A 145 -13.98 4.02 0.43
N ALA A 146 -14.49 2.89 -0.03
CA ALA A 146 -13.89 2.07 -1.06
C ALA A 146 -14.96 1.59 -2.05
N ASN A 147 -14.64 1.69 -3.34
CA ASN A 147 -15.40 1.14 -4.45
C ASN A 147 -14.37 0.57 -5.45
N LEU A 148 -13.69 -0.49 -5.00
CA LEU A 148 -12.64 -1.15 -5.77
C LEU A 148 -13.15 -2.37 -6.56
N GLY A 149 -14.46 -2.64 -6.47
CA GLY A 149 -15.15 -3.78 -7.04
C GLY A 149 -15.57 -4.80 -5.97
N PRO A 150 -16.36 -5.81 -6.36
CA PRO A 150 -16.85 -6.83 -5.43
C PRO A 150 -15.71 -7.54 -4.72
N ASP A 151 -15.84 -7.69 -3.40
CA ASP A 151 -14.87 -8.36 -2.54
C ASP A 151 -13.45 -7.76 -2.61
N GLN A 152 -13.30 -6.50 -3.05
CA GLN A 152 -12.01 -5.80 -3.09
C GLN A 152 -11.89 -4.83 -1.92
N PRO A 153 -11.21 -5.23 -0.82
CA PRO A 153 -10.88 -4.30 0.25
C PRO A 153 -9.85 -3.27 -0.22
N GLN A 154 -9.88 -2.11 0.44
CA GLN A 154 -8.89 -1.07 0.29
C GLN A 154 -7.52 -1.59 0.70
N ARG A 155 -6.53 -1.19 -0.09
CA ARG A 155 -5.13 -1.54 0.11
C ARG A 155 -4.34 -0.29 0.44
N PHE A 156 -3.40 -0.43 1.35
CA PHE A 156 -2.37 0.56 1.64
C PHE A 156 -1.01 -0.05 1.36
N ILE A 157 -0.01 0.76 1.08
CA ILE A 157 1.33 0.27 0.79
C ILE A 157 2.27 0.65 1.91
N SER A 158 2.82 -0.35 2.58
CA SER A 158 3.89 -0.16 3.54
C SER A 158 5.24 -0.30 2.87
N ASN A 159 6.22 0.49 3.30
CA ASN A 159 7.62 0.31 2.97
C ASN A 159 8.49 0.48 4.21
N LEU A 160 9.62 -0.22 4.25
CA LEU A 160 10.66 0.03 5.26
C LEU A 160 11.49 1.24 4.83
N ALA A 161 11.53 2.26 5.69
CA ALA A 161 12.28 3.50 5.50
C ALA A 161 13.26 3.74 6.65
N GLY A 162 14.14 4.72 6.48
CA GLY A 162 15.18 5.07 7.44
C GLY A 162 16.59 4.71 6.94
N SER A 163 17.57 4.87 7.82
CA SER A 163 18.96 4.51 7.49
C SER A 163 19.18 3.02 7.75
N PHE A 164 20.10 2.41 7.01
CA PHE A 164 20.56 1.04 7.23
C PHE A 164 22.00 1.08 7.76
N GLY A 165 22.29 0.33 8.83
CA GLY A 165 23.63 0.24 9.42
C GLY A 165 23.64 0.21 10.95
N PRO A 166 24.82 0.07 11.56
CA PRO A 166 24.96 0.11 13.02
C PRO A 166 24.43 1.44 13.59
N GLY A 167 23.48 1.36 14.53
CA GLY A 167 22.83 2.53 15.12
C GLY A 167 21.75 3.19 14.24
N ALA A 168 21.43 2.59 13.09
CA ALA A 168 20.43 3.15 12.20
C ALA A 168 19.00 2.81 12.65
N THR A 169 18.10 3.79 12.56
CA THR A 169 16.68 3.62 12.87
C THR A 169 15.91 3.32 11.60
N THR A 170 15.39 2.10 11.48
CA THR A 170 14.41 1.74 10.45
C THR A 170 13.00 1.84 11.02
N PHE A 171 12.07 2.39 10.25
CA PHE A 171 10.66 2.46 10.60
C PHE A 171 9.82 2.09 9.39
N ARG A 172 8.59 1.63 9.62
CA ARG A 172 7.62 1.42 8.54
C ARG A 172 6.97 2.75 8.20
N GLN A 173 6.93 3.05 6.91
CA GLN A 173 6.04 4.05 6.33
C GLN A 173 4.86 3.32 5.72
N VAL A 174 3.68 3.93 5.77
CA VAL A 174 2.46 3.44 5.13
C VAL A 174 1.85 4.59 4.35
N THR A 175 1.71 4.44 3.03
CA THR A 175 0.98 5.38 2.19
C THR A 175 -0.52 5.10 2.33
N THR A 176 -1.27 6.09 2.81
CA THR A 176 -2.71 6.04 3.08
C THR A 176 -3.49 6.87 2.08
N GLY A 177 -4.81 7.01 2.25
CA GLY A 177 -5.70 7.74 1.34
C GLY A 177 -5.20 9.13 1.00
N GLY A 178 -5.37 9.55 -0.26
CA GLY A 178 -4.84 10.85 -0.75
C GLY A 178 -3.31 10.90 -0.87
N GLY A 179 -2.62 9.81 -0.51
CA GLY A 179 -1.16 9.71 -0.61
C GLY A 179 -0.44 10.32 0.59
N ASP A 180 -1.13 10.48 1.70
CA ASP A 180 -0.53 10.79 3.00
C ASP A 180 0.34 9.64 3.48
N VAL A 181 1.31 9.94 4.35
CA VAL A 181 2.26 8.95 4.85
C VAL A 181 2.22 8.90 6.36
N VAL A 182 1.86 7.72 6.88
CA VAL A 182 1.89 7.39 8.29
C VAL A 182 3.18 6.66 8.61
N ARG A 183 3.82 6.95 9.76
CA ARG A 183 5.11 6.36 10.16
C ARG A 183 4.98 5.66 11.49
N THR A 184 5.57 4.48 11.61
CA THR A 184 5.65 3.79 12.90
C THR A 184 6.67 4.47 13.81
N ILE A 185 6.24 4.82 15.01
CA ILE A 185 7.04 5.43 16.09
C ILE A 185 7.23 4.49 17.29
N GLY A 186 6.56 3.35 17.30
CA GLY A 186 6.66 2.34 18.34
C GLY A 186 6.20 0.96 17.89
N GLY A 187 6.46 -0.05 18.73
CA GLY A 187 6.24 -1.47 18.41
C GLY A 187 7.41 -2.10 17.63
N PRO A 188 7.22 -3.28 17.03
CA PRO A 188 6.00 -4.10 17.07
C PRO A 188 5.74 -4.70 18.46
N PHE A 189 4.53 -4.54 18.98
CA PHE A 189 4.07 -5.24 20.18
C PHE A 189 3.30 -6.49 19.77
N LYS A 190 3.74 -7.66 20.23
CA LYS A 190 3.06 -8.92 19.94
C LYS A 190 1.84 -9.09 20.83
N TYR A 191 0.75 -9.58 20.25
CA TYR A 191 -0.40 -10.12 20.96
C TYR A 191 -0.76 -11.48 20.35
N ASN A 192 -1.77 -12.18 20.87
CA ASN A 192 -2.07 -13.57 20.52
C ASN A 192 -2.23 -13.86 19.04
N LYS A 193 -2.75 -12.88 18.31
CA LYS A 193 -3.32 -13.04 16.98
C LYS A 193 -2.66 -12.11 15.95
N GLY A 194 -1.57 -11.45 16.34
CA GLY A 194 -0.93 -10.49 15.46
C GLY A 194 0.08 -9.57 16.14
N ILE A 195 0.25 -8.39 15.53
CA ILE A 195 1.19 -7.36 15.96
C ILE A 195 0.52 -5.98 15.98
N ILE A 196 0.98 -5.14 16.90
CA ILE A 196 0.55 -3.74 17.03
C ILE A 196 1.74 -2.84 16.74
N TYR A 197 1.55 -1.88 15.85
CA TYR A 197 2.45 -0.77 15.61
C TYR A 197 1.84 0.52 16.17
N VAL A 198 2.69 1.37 16.75
CA VAL A 198 2.29 2.73 17.11
C VAL A 198 2.68 3.64 15.99
N VAL A 199 1.76 4.48 15.52
CA VAL A 199 1.98 5.42 14.42
C VAL A 199 1.89 6.87 14.84
N ASN A 200 2.60 7.75 14.13
CA ASN A 200 2.69 9.17 14.47
C ASN A 200 1.43 9.98 14.18
N THR A 201 0.54 9.49 13.32
CA THR A 201 -0.68 10.18 12.91
C THR A 201 -1.73 9.18 12.43
N CYS A 202 -2.97 9.65 12.31
CA CYS A 202 -4.09 8.84 11.83
C CYS A 202 -3.96 8.51 10.34
N PHE A 203 -4.55 7.37 9.97
CA PHE A 203 -4.67 7.00 8.56
C PHE A 203 -5.69 7.91 7.87
N THR A 204 -5.31 8.50 6.76
CA THR A 204 -6.26 9.21 5.90
C THR A 204 -7.07 8.21 5.09
N LEU A 205 -8.40 8.38 5.07
CA LEU A 205 -9.29 7.55 4.26
C LEU A 205 -9.19 7.95 2.78
N PRO A 206 -9.24 6.99 1.84
CA PRO A 206 -9.31 7.30 0.42
C PRO A 206 -10.46 8.26 0.10
N GLN A 207 -10.18 9.23 -0.77
CA GLN A 207 -11.15 10.23 -1.21
C GLN A 207 -11.44 10.05 -2.71
N PRO A 208 -12.49 10.68 -3.25
CA PRO A 208 -12.69 10.78 -4.68
C PRO A 208 -11.45 11.33 -5.40
N LEU A 209 -11.29 10.98 -6.67
CA LEU A 209 -10.15 11.40 -7.48
C LEU A 209 -10.05 12.93 -7.57
N SER A 210 -11.18 13.63 -7.74
CA SER A 210 -11.23 15.10 -7.76
C SER A 210 -10.69 15.75 -6.49
N THR A 211 -11.11 15.23 -5.33
CA THR A 211 -10.66 15.71 -4.03
C THR A 211 -9.17 15.44 -3.83
N THR A 212 -8.69 14.29 -4.29
CA THR A 212 -7.26 13.94 -4.24
C THR A 212 -6.42 14.90 -5.08
N PHE A 213 -6.86 15.26 -6.29
CA PHE A 213 -6.19 16.29 -7.10
C PHE A 213 -6.23 17.68 -6.46
N THR A 214 -7.36 18.04 -5.84
CA THR A 214 -7.50 19.32 -5.12
C THR A 214 -6.50 19.42 -3.96
N ASN A 215 -6.32 18.32 -3.22
CA ASN A 215 -5.39 18.27 -2.08
C ASN A 215 -3.92 18.13 -2.50
N SER A 216 -3.64 17.70 -3.74
CA SER A 216 -2.31 17.49 -4.29
C SER A 216 -2.21 18.11 -5.68
N PRO A 217 -2.09 19.45 -5.79
CA PRO A 217 -2.21 20.20 -7.06
C PRO A 217 -0.99 20.07 -7.98
N ILE A 218 -0.16 19.04 -7.79
CA ILE A 218 1.03 18.81 -8.61
C ILE A 218 0.70 18.31 -10.02
N ALA A 219 -0.54 17.89 -10.29
CA ALA A 219 -1.01 17.41 -11.59
C ALA A 219 -2.30 18.12 -12.01
N SER A 220 -2.35 19.45 -11.82
CA SER A 220 -3.55 20.25 -12.05
C SER A 220 -3.97 20.25 -13.52
N ILE A 221 -3.03 20.24 -14.47
CA ILE A 221 -3.34 20.22 -15.90
C ILE A 221 -4.00 18.89 -16.30
N PHE A 222 -3.54 17.77 -15.72
CA PHE A 222 -4.18 16.47 -15.93
C PHE A 222 -5.57 16.42 -15.27
N ALA A 223 -5.70 16.96 -14.05
CA ALA A 223 -7.00 17.05 -13.37
C ALA A 223 -8.03 17.90 -14.15
N GLU A 224 -7.58 19.01 -14.75
CA GLU A 224 -8.39 19.83 -15.66
C GLU A 224 -8.80 19.01 -16.89
N ALA A 225 -7.89 18.26 -17.53
CA ALA A 225 -8.23 17.40 -18.67
C ALA A 225 -9.28 16.30 -18.34
N VAL A 226 -9.24 15.74 -17.13
CA VAL A 226 -10.27 14.80 -16.64
C VAL A 226 -11.64 15.48 -16.54
N THR A 227 -11.67 16.73 -16.05
CA THR A 227 -12.90 17.52 -15.94
C THR A 227 -13.42 17.95 -17.31
N ASP A 228 -12.57 18.53 -18.14
CA ASP A 228 -12.90 19.10 -19.46
C ASP A 228 -13.35 18.04 -20.46
N SER A 229 -12.83 16.81 -20.33
CA SER A 229 -13.31 15.67 -21.13
C SER A 229 -14.69 15.15 -20.73
N GLY A 230 -15.30 15.70 -19.66
CA GLY A 230 -16.59 15.26 -19.13
C GLY A 230 -16.54 13.87 -18.48
N ARG A 231 -15.34 13.34 -18.21
CA ARG A 231 -15.13 11.97 -17.73
C ARG A 231 -15.05 11.85 -16.21
N LEU A 232 -15.06 12.94 -15.45
CA LEU A 232 -14.91 12.89 -14.00
C LEU A 232 -15.85 11.87 -13.34
N SER A 233 -17.13 11.86 -13.73
CA SER A 233 -18.12 10.89 -13.22
C SER A 233 -17.75 9.43 -13.51
N PHE A 234 -17.13 9.14 -14.66
CA PHE A 234 -16.63 7.80 -14.98
C PHE A 234 -15.49 7.39 -14.04
N PHE A 235 -14.50 8.27 -13.81
CA PHE A 235 -13.39 8.00 -12.89
C PHE A 235 -13.86 7.86 -11.43
N GLU A 236 -14.88 8.64 -11.04
CA GLU A 236 -15.47 8.63 -9.69
C GLU A 236 -16.54 7.56 -9.47
N SER A 237 -16.89 6.76 -10.46
CA SER A 237 -17.81 5.64 -10.27
C SER A 237 -17.30 4.28 -10.75
N THR A 238 -16.32 4.25 -11.64
CA THR A 238 -15.79 2.99 -12.19
C THR A 238 -14.86 2.34 -11.17
N PRO A 239 -15.19 1.13 -10.69
CA PRO A 239 -14.37 0.46 -9.69
C PRO A 239 -13.05 -0.04 -10.26
N GLY A 240 -12.00 0.03 -9.45
CA GLY A 240 -10.72 -0.61 -9.74
C GLY A 240 -9.97 0.02 -10.90
N LEU A 241 -9.71 1.33 -10.84
CA LEU A 241 -8.88 2.03 -11.82
C LEU A 241 -7.44 2.23 -11.33
N THR A 242 -6.49 2.21 -12.26
CA THR A 242 -5.15 2.77 -12.07
C THR A 242 -5.02 4.01 -12.93
N VAL A 243 -4.80 5.16 -12.29
CA VAL A 243 -4.60 6.44 -12.95
C VAL A 243 -3.13 6.82 -12.88
N LEU A 244 -2.54 7.14 -14.03
CA LEU A 244 -1.15 7.54 -14.19
C LEU A 244 -1.12 9.04 -14.49
N ALA A 245 -1.14 9.90 -13.48
CA ALA A 245 -1.25 11.34 -13.71
C ALA A 245 0.13 11.99 -13.89
N PRO A 246 0.43 12.62 -15.04
CA PRO A 246 1.61 13.46 -15.20
C PRO A 246 1.58 14.65 -14.25
N VAL A 247 2.71 14.91 -13.60
CA VAL A 247 2.96 16.15 -12.87
C VAL A 247 3.04 17.31 -13.86
N ASP A 248 2.57 18.48 -13.44
CA ASP A 248 2.56 19.69 -14.24
C ASP A 248 3.99 20.07 -14.64
N PRO A 249 4.25 20.41 -15.91
CA PRO A 249 5.57 20.80 -16.34
C PRO A 249 6.00 22.12 -15.68
N PRO A 250 7.31 22.44 -15.67
CA PRO A 250 7.81 23.70 -15.14
C PRO A 250 7.12 24.90 -15.77
N ALA A 251 6.93 25.97 -14.99
CA ALA A 251 6.30 27.20 -15.45
C ALA A 251 7.00 27.76 -16.70
N GLY A 252 6.19 28.16 -17.70
CA GLY A 252 6.67 28.65 -18.99
C GLY A 252 6.87 27.58 -20.06
N SER A 253 6.74 26.29 -19.72
CA SER A 253 6.69 25.21 -20.71
C SER A 253 5.38 25.28 -21.50
N PRO A 254 5.35 24.81 -22.77
CA PRO A 254 4.11 24.62 -23.50
C PRO A 254 3.13 23.78 -22.67
N ARG A 255 1.88 24.23 -22.58
CA ARG A 255 0.85 23.50 -21.82
C ARG A 255 0.49 22.21 -22.56
N PRO A 256 0.70 21.02 -21.97
CA PRO A 256 0.35 19.76 -22.60
C PRO A 256 -1.17 19.61 -22.69
N ILE A 257 -1.61 18.85 -23.70
CA ILE A 257 -3.01 18.46 -23.87
C ILE A 257 -3.08 16.98 -23.60
N TYR A 258 -3.72 16.61 -22.48
CA TYR A 258 -3.87 15.22 -22.10
C TYR A 258 -5.23 14.67 -22.53
N ASN A 259 -5.23 13.45 -23.04
CA ASN A 259 -6.42 12.60 -23.09
C ASN A 259 -6.37 11.64 -21.89
N PRO A 260 -7.24 11.79 -20.88
CA PRO A 260 -7.20 10.97 -19.66
C PRO A 260 -7.26 9.45 -19.91
N ASP A 261 -7.85 9.01 -21.01
CA ASP A 261 -7.93 7.59 -21.37
C ASP A 261 -6.57 6.99 -21.76
N ASP A 262 -5.64 7.82 -22.22
CA ASP A 262 -4.25 7.42 -22.47
C ASP A 262 -3.46 7.18 -21.18
N TYR A 263 -4.02 7.53 -20.03
CA TYR A 263 -3.33 7.50 -18.73
C TYR A 263 -4.03 6.62 -17.71
N THR A 264 -5.02 5.84 -18.15
CA THR A 264 -5.89 5.09 -17.25
C THR A 264 -5.93 3.64 -17.64
N ILE A 265 -5.73 2.75 -16.68
CA ILE A 265 -5.76 1.29 -16.86
C ILE A 265 -6.90 0.73 -16.02
N VAL A 266 -7.64 -0.23 -16.58
CA VAL A 266 -8.61 -1.01 -15.80
C VAL A 266 -7.87 -2.06 -14.97
N GLY A 267 -8.04 -1.98 -13.66
CA GLY A 267 -7.39 -2.83 -12.67
C GLY A 267 -6.69 -2.01 -11.60
N LEU A 268 -6.46 -2.64 -10.45
CA LEU A 268 -5.65 -2.11 -9.37
C LEU A 268 -4.20 -2.53 -9.60
N LEU A 269 -3.34 -1.57 -9.91
CA LEU A 269 -1.92 -1.80 -10.11
C LEU A 269 -1.14 -0.91 -9.13
N TYR A 270 -0.98 -1.39 -7.91
CA TYR A 270 -0.02 -0.81 -6.97
C TYR A 270 1.39 -1.08 -7.46
N VAL A 271 2.39 -0.34 -6.94
CA VAL A 271 3.78 -0.56 -7.35
C VAL A 271 4.24 -1.99 -7.12
N THR A 272 3.72 -2.68 -6.09
CA THR A 272 3.98 -4.12 -5.83
C THR A 272 3.53 -5.04 -6.97
N GLN A 273 2.62 -4.57 -7.83
CA GLN A 273 2.04 -5.29 -8.96
C GLN A 273 2.56 -4.79 -10.32
N LEU A 274 3.30 -3.67 -10.34
CA LEU A 274 3.99 -3.17 -11.52
C LEU A 274 5.34 -3.90 -11.66
N TYR A 275 5.31 -5.03 -12.37
CA TYR A 275 6.48 -5.88 -12.58
C TYR A 275 7.33 -5.37 -13.75
N PRO A 276 8.67 -5.41 -13.64
CA PRO A 276 9.56 -4.96 -14.71
C PRO A 276 9.37 -5.78 -15.99
N GLY A 277 9.25 -5.11 -17.13
CA GLY A 277 9.07 -5.73 -18.44
C GLY A 277 7.63 -6.15 -18.77
N GLU A 278 6.70 -5.99 -17.83
CA GLU A 278 5.27 -6.14 -18.13
C GLU A 278 4.72 -4.91 -18.85
N THR A 279 3.69 -5.14 -19.64
CA THR A 279 2.98 -4.11 -20.38
C THR A 279 1.50 -4.11 -20.02
N TYR A 280 0.89 -2.94 -19.98
CA TYR A 280 -0.53 -2.76 -19.67
C TYR A 280 -1.21 -1.93 -20.74
N THR A 281 -2.47 -2.23 -21.01
CA THR A 281 -3.27 -1.50 -21.99
C THR A 281 -4.11 -0.45 -21.28
N THR A 282 -4.06 0.79 -21.79
CA THR A 282 -4.83 1.92 -21.28
C THR A 282 -6.27 1.87 -21.83
N LEU A 283 -7.16 2.72 -21.31
CA LEU A 283 -8.55 2.82 -21.79
C LEU A 283 -8.65 3.21 -23.26
N SER A 284 -7.69 3.97 -23.77
CA SER A 284 -7.60 4.32 -25.19
C SER A 284 -7.02 3.21 -26.07
N GLY A 285 -6.51 2.13 -25.49
CA GLY A 285 -5.84 1.03 -26.20
C GLY A 285 -4.33 1.24 -26.41
N ARG A 286 -3.76 2.35 -25.94
CA ARG A 286 -2.29 2.53 -25.92
C ARG A 286 -1.66 1.55 -24.94
N THR A 287 -0.39 1.23 -25.15
CA THR A 287 0.36 0.30 -24.29
C THR A 287 1.39 1.07 -23.48
N VAL A 288 1.38 0.87 -22.17
CA VAL A 288 2.44 1.33 -21.28
C VAL A 288 3.32 0.16 -20.87
N SER A 289 4.60 0.44 -20.65
CA SER A 289 5.61 -0.52 -20.23
C SER A 289 6.20 -0.10 -18.88
N VAL A 290 6.45 -1.08 -18.01
CA VAL A 290 7.04 -0.82 -16.69
C VAL A 290 8.53 -1.12 -16.74
N GLU A 291 9.35 -0.14 -16.37
CA GLU A 291 10.78 -0.35 -16.13
C GLU A 291 11.13 -0.20 -14.64
N PHE A 292 12.30 -0.75 -14.30
CA PHE A 292 12.83 -0.76 -12.94
C PHE A 292 14.32 -0.48 -12.95
N ASP A 293 14.72 0.50 -12.16
CA ASP A 293 16.12 0.79 -11.91
C ASP A 293 16.60 0.00 -10.69
N PRO A 294 17.48 -1.01 -10.86
CA PRO A 294 18.00 -1.80 -9.75
C PRO A 294 18.95 -1.05 -8.83
N ALA A 295 19.52 0.09 -9.27
CA ALA A 295 20.42 0.89 -8.44
C ALA A 295 19.65 1.70 -7.40
N THR A 296 18.49 2.23 -7.78
CA THR A 296 17.67 3.11 -6.93
C THR A 296 16.42 2.42 -6.37
N GLY A 297 16.01 1.30 -6.96
CA GLY A 297 14.72 0.66 -6.69
C GLY A 297 13.53 1.42 -7.28
N ALA A 298 13.79 2.45 -8.10
CA ALA A 298 12.76 3.27 -8.72
C ALA A 298 12.03 2.51 -9.83
N ARG A 299 10.76 2.84 -10.03
CA ARG A 299 9.92 2.33 -11.12
C ARG A 299 9.57 3.47 -12.07
N SER A 300 9.54 3.17 -13.35
CA SER A 300 9.11 4.10 -14.39
C SER A 300 8.06 3.47 -15.29
N ILE A 301 7.29 4.33 -15.95
CA ILE A 301 6.31 3.99 -16.97
C ILE A 301 6.78 4.63 -18.29
N ASN A 302 7.05 3.83 -19.31
CA ASN A 302 7.60 4.30 -20.60
C ASN A 302 8.81 5.24 -20.42
N GLY A 303 9.72 4.93 -19.49
CA GLY A 303 10.90 5.73 -19.18
C GLY A 303 10.66 6.93 -18.25
N VAL A 304 9.41 7.22 -17.86
CA VAL A 304 9.08 8.33 -16.94
C VAL A 304 8.95 7.82 -15.51
N LEU A 305 9.68 8.42 -14.58
CA LEU A 305 9.69 8.05 -13.18
C LEU A 305 8.30 8.19 -12.52
N ILE A 306 7.92 7.20 -11.71
CA ILE A 306 6.81 7.34 -10.76
C ILE A 306 7.30 8.19 -9.57
N GLU A 307 6.94 9.47 -9.55
CA GLU A 307 7.37 10.42 -8.53
C GLU A 307 6.66 10.19 -7.19
N LYS A 308 5.34 9.97 -7.23
CA LYS A 308 4.53 9.62 -6.07
C LYS A 308 3.57 8.50 -6.43
N GLY A 309 3.95 7.26 -6.11
CA GLY A 309 3.13 6.08 -6.36
C GLY A 309 2.24 5.68 -5.19
N ASN A 310 1.32 4.76 -5.48
CA ASN A 310 0.45 4.10 -4.49
C ASN A 310 -0.50 5.04 -3.74
N VAL A 311 -1.00 6.08 -4.42
CA VAL A 311 -1.94 7.02 -3.82
C VAL A 311 -3.33 6.39 -3.88
N PRO A 312 -3.86 5.84 -2.77
CA PRO A 312 -5.14 5.16 -2.80
C PRO A 312 -6.25 6.19 -2.88
N VAL A 313 -7.14 5.99 -3.84
CA VAL A 313 -8.36 6.79 -4.05
C VAL A 313 -9.57 5.88 -3.94
N GLN A 314 -10.75 6.44 -3.72
CA GLN A 314 -11.96 5.66 -3.42
C GLN A 314 -12.23 4.53 -4.43
N ASN A 315 -11.93 4.73 -5.71
CA ASN A 315 -12.16 3.74 -6.76
C ASN A 315 -10.91 3.11 -7.36
N GLY A 316 -9.75 3.29 -6.75
CA GLY A 316 -8.54 2.85 -7.40
C GLY A 316 -7.24 3.28 -6.75
N VAL A 317 -6.22 3.39 -7.60
CA VAL A 317 -4.90 3.87 -7.24
C VAL A 317 -4.45 4.93 -8.24
N LEU A 318 -3.84 5.98 -7.73
CA LEU A 318 -3.22 7.05 -8.48
C LEU A 318 -1.70 6.93 -8.34
N HIS A 319 -0.99 7.11 -9.45
CA HIS A 319 0.46 7.29 -9.47
C HIS A 319 0.75 8.60 -10.18
N PHE A 320 1.47 9.49 -9.50
CA PHE A 320 1.99 10.70 -10.12
C PHE A 320 3.30 10.38 -10.84
N LEU A 321 3.39 10.82 -12.08
CA LEU A 321 4.54 10.61 -12.96
C LEU A 321 5.29 11.92 -13.14
N ALA A 322 6.61 11.88 -13.21
CA ALA A 322 7.45 13.08 -13.33
C ALA A 322 7.24 13.88 -14.64
N GLY A 323 6.43 13.38 -15.58
CA GLY A 323 6.12 14.04 -16.85
C GLY A 323 5.19 13.21 -17.73
N ASP A 324 5.09 13.62 -19.00
CA ASP A 324 4.33 12.94 -20.05
C ASP A 324 5.00 11.62 -20.47
N ILE A 325 4.23 10.53 -20.58
CA ILE A 325 4.70 9.19 -20.97
C ILE A 325 4.59 8.91 -22.47
N TRP A 326 4.06 9.87 -23.22
CA TRP A 326 3.86 9.81 -24.65
C TRP A 326 4.80 10.84 -25.30
N ASP A 327 5.90 10.35 -25.86
CA ASP A 327 6.76 11.17 -26.72
C ASP A 327 6.08 11.32 -28.10
N ASP A 328 4.99 12.07 -28.12
CA ASP A 328 4.29 12.43 -29.36
C ASP A 328 4.88 13.72 -29.97
N THR A 329 6.08 14.15 -29.51
CA THR A 329 6.82 15.24 -30.15
C THR A 329 7.08 14.83 -31.60
N PRO A 330 6.59 15.59 -32.60
CA PRO A 330 6.92 15.28 -33.98
C PRO A 330 8.44 15.31 -34.11
N THR A 331 9.06 14.19 -34.45
CA THR A 331 10.44 14.21 -34.93
C THR A 331 10.43 15.05 -36.21
N GLU A 332 10.99 16.27 -36.13
CA GLU A 332 11.23 17.14 -37.28
C GLU A 332 12.08 16.46 -38.35
#